data_AF-A0A6P4E462-F1
#
_entry.id   AF-A0A6P4E462-F1
#
_cell.length_a   1.000
_cell.length_b   1.000
_cell.length_c   1.000
_cell.angle_alpha   90.00
_cell.angle_beta   90.00
_cell.angle_gamma   90.00
#
_symmetry.space_group_name_H-M   'P 1'
#
loop_
_entity.id
_entity.type
_entity.pdbx_description
1 polymer ?
#
loop_
_entity_poly.entity_id
_entity_poly.type
_entity_poly.pdbx_seq_one_letter_code
_entity_poly.pdbx_strand_id
1 'polypeptide(L)'
;MNPIVYALLFSLVAGLAVAEKSEYCLSEIVKSDERIRSHGYPTETHVVTTEDGYVLTLFRIPYSHKLKNQNEPRTPVLLQHGLFSNSDCWLCSGPDNSLAYLLADAGYDVWLGNARGNIYSRENNLISLNSHKFWHFDWHEIGTIDIPAMIDYILDTTGYSQLHYAGHSQGTTVYLVMLSERPEYNAFIKSGHLVAPCAYFEHGTSFVFKTLGSLVGTPGGIWNQLLVDTELIPHNNLVNRVVDNSCHMGGA
;
A
#
# COMPACT_ATOMS: atom_id res chain seq x y z
N MET A 1 3.60 -33.47 -10.49
CA MET A 1 2.92 -32.32 -9.85
C MET A 1 2.43 -32.74 -8.47
N ASN A 2 2.66 -31.93 -7.45
CA ASN A 2 2.35 -32.26 -6.05
C ASN A 2 0.82 -32.26 -5.83
N PRO A 3 0.22 -33.30 -5.21
CA PRO A 3 -1.21 -33.36 -4.91
C PRO A 3 -1.74 -32.15 -4.12
N ILE A 4 -0.87 -31.44 -3.40
CA ILE A 4 -1.20 -30.19 -2.69
C ILE A 4 -1.56 -29.06 -3.67
N VAL A 5 -0.92 -29.00 -4.85
CA VAL A 5 -1.21 -27.99 -5.87
C VAL A 5 -2.59 -28.22 -6.48
N TYR A 6 -2.96 -29.49 -6.71
CA TYR A 6 -4.32 -29.85 -7.12
C TYR A 6 -5.33 -29.54 -6.03
N ALA A 7 -5.02 -29.79 -4.76
CA ALA A 7 -5.91 -29.45 -3.65
C ALA A 7 -6.12 -27.93 -3.53
N LEU A 8 -5.06 -27.13 -3.70
CA LEU A 8 -5.14 -25.66 -3.68
C LEU A 8 -5.92 -25.10 -4.87
N LEU A 9 -5.65 -25.59 -6.08
CA LEU A 9 -6.41 -25.23 -7.29
C LEU A 9 -7.87 -25.68 -7.18
N PHE A 10 -8.12 -26.87 -6.64
CA PHE A 10 -9.48 -27.38 -6.43
C PHE A 10 -10.21 -26.61 -5.34
N SER A 11 -9.55 -26.20 -4.25
CA SER A 11 -10.14 -25.31 -3.24
C SER A 11 -10.38 -23.91 -3.75
N LEU A 12 -9.52 -23.41 -4.65
CA LEU A 12 -9.72 -22.14 -5.34
C LEU A 12 -10.94 -22.24 -6.26
N VAL A 13 -11.01 -23.25 -7.12
CA VAL A 13 -12.13 -23.49 -8.04
C VAL A 13 -13.44 -23.80 -7.29
N ALA A 14 -13.41 -24.58 -6.21
CA ALA A 14 -14.56 -24.83 -5.37
C ALA A 14 -15.00 -23.56 -4.62
N GLY A 15 -14.06 -22.74 -4.13
CA GLY A 15 -14.36 -21.42 -3.55
C GLY A 15 -15.01 -20.49 -4.56
N LEU A 16 -14.55 -20.50 -5.82
CA LEU A 16 -15.15 -19.72 -6.92
C LEU A 16 -16.56 -20.22 -7.27
N ALA A 17 -16.81 -21.53 -7.26
CA ALA A 17 -18.11 -22.13 -7.53
C ALA A 17 -19.13 -21.92 -6.40
N VAL A 18 -18.68 -21.88 -5.14
CA VAL A 18 -19.52 -21.56 -3.97
C VAL A 18 -19.83 -20.05 -3.92
N ALA A 19 -18.90 -19.19 -4.36
CA ALA A 19 -19.10 -17.74 -4.47
C ALA A 19 -20.13 -17.33 -5.53
N GLU A 20 -20.47 -18.22 -6.47
CA GLU A 20 -21.49 -17.99 -7.49
C GLU A 20 -22.92 -18.17 -6.94
N LYS A 21 -23.10 -18.78 -5.76
CA LYS A 21 -24.40 -19.37 -5.37
C LYS A 21 -25.04 -18.86 -4.07
N SER A 22 -24.78 -17.64 -3.64
CA SER A 22 -25.36 -17.15 -2.38
C SER A 22 -25.50 -15.64 -2.28
N GLU A 23 -26.51 -15.24 -1.51
CA GLU A 23 -26.83 -13.88 -1.06
C GLU A 23 -25.69 -13.25 -0.23
N TYR A 24 -24.55 -12.94 -0.84
CA TYR A 24 -23.41 -12.32 -0.14
C TYR A 24 -23.17 -10.87 -0.61
N CYS A 25 -23.11 -9.96 0.37
CA CYS A 25 -22.96 -8.51 0.18
C CYS A 25 -21.51 -8.17 -0.19
N LEU A 26 -21.30 -7.52 -1.33
CA LEU A 26 -20.03 -6.84 -1.63
C LEU A 26 -20.00 -5.56 -0.78
N SER A 27 -19.03 -5.44 0.13
CA SER A 27 -18.89 -4.21 0.89
C SER A 27 -18.55 -3.04 -0.05
N GLU A 28 -19.21 -1.89 0.13
CA GLU A 28 -18.87 -0.69 -0.61
C GLU A 28 -17.49 -0.20 -0.18
N ILE A 29 -16.61 0.04 -1.15
CA ILE A 29 -15.26 0.54 -0.88
C ILE A 29 -15.36 2.01 -0.52
N VAL A 30 -15.32 2.31 0.77
CA VAL A 30 -15.19 3.68 1.27
C VAL A 30 -13.73 4.10 1.16
N LYS A 31 -13.48 5.13 0.33
CA LYS A 31 -12.12 5.63 0.07
C LYS A 31 -11.52 6.26 1.33
N SER A 32 -10.18 6.30 1.38
CA SER A 32 -9.45 6.94 2.49
C SER A 32 -9.93 8.37 2.76
N ASP A 33 -10.15 9.18 1.72
CA ASP A 33 -10.59 10.56 1.89
C ASP A 33 -12.00 10.68 2.48
N GLU A 34 -12.92 9.86 2.02
CA GLU A 34 -14.27 9.77 2.58
C GLU A 34 -14.24 9.30 4.04
N ARG A 35 -13.40 8.32 4.36
CA ARG A 35 -13.21 7.82 5.73
C ARG A 35 -12.69 8.91 6.65
N ILE A 36 -11.68 9.68 6.22
CA ILE A 36 -11.13 10.80 6.98
C ILE A 36 -12.21 11.87 7.23
N ARG A 37 -12.94 12.28 6.18
CA ARG A 37 -14.02 13.26 6.32
C ARG A 37 -15.14 12.79 7.25
N SER A 38 -15.48 11.49 7.19
CA SER A 38 -16.54 10.90 8.04
C SER A 38 -16.25 11.03 9.54
N HIS A 39 -14.97 11.13 9.92
CA HIS A 39 -14.52 11.37 11.29
C HIS A 39 -14.26 12.85 11.61
N GLY A 40 -14.65 13.77 10.73
CA GLY A 40 -14.56 15.22 10.96
C GLY A 40 -13.17 15.83 10.75
N TYR A 41 -12.22 15.08 10.20
CA TYR A 41 -10.90 15.61 9.85
C TYR A 41 -10.93 16.28 8.47
N PRO A 42 -10.20 17.39 8.26
CA PRO A 42 -9.98 17.94 6.92
C PRO A 42 -9.23 16.91 6.07
N THR A 43 -9.48 16.92 4.77
CA THR A 43 -8.81 16.01 3.85
C THR A 43 -8.52 16.67 2.52
N GLU A 44 -7.30 16.44 2.03
CA GLU A 44 -6.87 16.81 0.68
C GLU A 44 -6.47 15.56 -0.08
N THR A 45 -6.68 15.58 -1.40
CA THR A 45 -6.26 14.52 -2.33
C THR A 45 -5.28 15.12 -3.32
N HIS A 46 -4.11 14.51 -3.43
CA HIS A 46 -3.02 14.97 -4.26
C HIS A 46 -2.67 13.92 -5.29
N VAL A 47 -2.24 14.38 -6.47
CA VAL A 47 -1.81 13.52 -7.58
C VAL A 47 -0.36 13.83 -7.90
N VAL A 48 0.48 12.79 -7.89
CA VAL A 48 1.90 12.86 -8.18
C VAL A 48 2.20 12.00 -9.39
N THR A 49 2.85 12.56 -10.41
CA THR A 49 3.28 11.79 -11.59
C THR A 49 4.77 11.46 -11.44
N THR A 50 5.12 10.19 -11.52
CA THR A 50 6.50 9.72 -11.49
C THR A 50 7.22 9.98 -12.81
N GLU A 51 8.55 9.90 -12.82
CA GLU A 51 9.36 10.08 -14.03
C GLU A 51 9.09 9.02 -15.12
N ASP A 52 8.64 7.83 -14.74
CA ASP A 52 8.22 6.75 -15.63
C ASP A 52 6.70 6.74 -15.91
N GLY A 53 6.01 7.82 -15.53
CA GLY A 53 4.66 8.13 -15.95
C GLY A 53 3.54 7.55 -15.11
N TYR A 54 3.81 6.84 -14.01
CA TYR A 54 2.76 6.39 -13.09
C TYR A 54 2.15 7.59 -12.36
N VAL A 55 0.85 7.52 -12.14
CA VAL A 55 0.06 8.55 -11.47
C VAL A 55 -0.34 8.01 -10.10
N LEU A 56 0.26 8.58 -9.06
CA LEU A 56 0.13 8.17 -7.67
C LEU A 56 -0.84 9.11 -6.95
N THR A 57 -1.80 8.54 -6.22
CA THR A 57 -2.71 9.32 -5.38
C THR A 57 -2.22 9.34 -3.94
N LEU A 58 -2.08 10.51 -3.33
CA LEU A 58 -1.82 10.67 -1.90
C LEU A 58 -3.02 11.31 -1.24
N PHE A 59 -3.34 10.84 -0.03
CA PHE A 59 -4.33 11.49 0.83
C PHE A 59 -3.62 12.23 1.95
N ARG A 60 -4.15 13.39 2.35
CA ARG A 60 -3.53 14.23 3.37
C ARG A 60 -4.52 14.63 4.44
N ILE A 61 -4.13 14.52 5.70
CA ILE A 61 -4.79 15.12 6.86
C ILE A 61 -3.93 16.32 7.29
N PRO A 62 -4.24 17.55 6.80
CA PRO A 62 -3.37 18.70 7.01
C PRO A 62 -3.35 19.17 8.47
N TYR A 63 -4.41 18.90 9.24
CA TYR A 63 -4.52 19.23 10.65
C TYR A 63 -5.65 18.48 11.36
N SER A 64 -5.63 18.48 12.70
CA SER A 64 -6.74 18.00 13.52
C SER A 64 -7.76 19.09 13.81
N HIS A 65 -9.04 18.76 13.67
CA HIS A 65 -10.16 19.62 14.09
C HIS A 65 -10.17 19.88 15.62
N LYS A 66 -9.45 19.07 16.41
CA LYS A 66 -9.37 19.19 17.89
C LYS A 66 -8.40 20.28 18.34
N LEU A 67 -7.39 20.61 17.55
CA LEU A 67 -6.27 21.47 17.97
C LEU A 67 -6.45 22.96 17.70
N LYS A 68 -7.47 23.36 16.92
CA LYS A 68 -7.70 24.76 16.48
C LYS A 68 -6.46 25.46 15.91
N ASN A 69 -5.52 24.71 15.36
CA ASN A 69 -4.22 25.23 14.93
C ASN A 69 -4.13 25.44 13.42
N GLN A 70 -5.26 25.49 12.69
CA GLN A 70 -5.39 25.42 11.21
C GLN A 70 -4.27 26.14 10.44
N ASN A 71 -3.91 27.35 10.88
CA ASN A 71 -2.95 28.23 10.21
C ASN A 71 -1.48 28.06 10.67
N GLU A 72 -1.20 27.15 11.60
CA GLU A 72 0.14 26.90 12.12
C GLU A 72 0.94 25.97 11.19
N PRO A 73 2.26 26.16 11.05
CA PRO A 73 3.12 25.23 10.33
C PRO A 73 3.22 23.90 11.09
N ARG A 74 3.17 22.78 10.37
CA ARG A 74 3.25 21.42 10.94
C ARG A 74 4.26 20.58 10.17
N THR A 75 5.05 19.79 10.89
CA THR A 75 6.05 18.92 10.25
C THR A 75 5.33 17.78 9.52
N PRO A 76 5.64 17.54 8.23
CA PRO A 76 5.04 16.46 7.47
C PRO A 76 5.48 15.06 7.93
N VAL A 77 4.56 14.10 7.83
CA VAL A 77 4.81 12.67 8.05
C VAL A 77 4.23 11.88 6.87
N LEU A 78 5.07 11.11 6.18
CA LEU A 78 4.64 10.17 5.13
C LEU A 78 4.43 8.78 5.74
N LEU A 79 3.21 8.25 5.65
CA LEU A 79 2.83 6.90 6.04
C LEU A 79 2.73 6.00 4.79
N GLN A 80 3.54 4.95 4.72
CA GLN A 80 3.61 4.05 3.58
C GLN A 80 3.16 2.63 3.93
N HIS A 81 2.17 2.13 3.19
CA HIS A 81 1.58 0.81 3.40
C HIS A 81 2.49 -0.36 2.99
N GLY A 82 2.10 -1.58 3.33
CA GLY A 82 2.80 -2.82 3.00
C GLY A 82 2.31 -3.51 1.72
N LEU A 83 2.80 -4.73 1.50
CA LEU A 83 2.44 -5.57 0.34
C LEU A 83 0.92 -5.86 0.34
N PHE A 84 0.29 -5.77 -0.83
CA PHE A 84 -1.17 -5.93 -1.03
C PHE A 84 -2.06 -5.01 -0.17
N SER A 85 -1.52 -3.90 0.31
CA SER A 85 -2.25 -2.90 1.08
C SER A 85 -2.44 -1.62 0.27
N ASN A 86 -3.14 -0.67 0.87
CA ASN A 86 -3.22 0.72 0.44
C ASN A 86 -3.26 1.63 1.69
N SER A 87 -3.45 2.93 1.50
CA SER A 87 -3.52 3.95 2.56
C SER A 87 -4.59 3.73 3.64
N ASP A 88 -5.65 2.95 3.38
CA ASP A 88 -6.72 2.68 4.34
C ASP A 88 -6.22 1.96 5.60
N CYS A 89 -5.12 1.21 5.51
CA CYS A 89 -4.56 0.50 6.66
C CYS A 89 -4.20 1.42 7.84
N TRP A 90 -3.92 2.70 7.56
CA TRP A 90 -3.62 3.72 8.56
C TRP A 90 -4.86 4.37 9.17
N LEU A 91 -6.07 3.96 8.76
CA LEU A 91 -7.36 4.54 9.11
C LEU A 91 -8.38 3.53 9.65
N CYS A 92 -8.21 2.24 9.36
CA CYS A 92 -9.22 1.20 9.62
C CYS A 92 -9.61 1.00 11.10
N SER A 93 -8.79 1.41 12.06
CA SER A 93 -9.08 1.26 13.50
C SER A 93 -9.88 2.42 14.09
N GLY A 94 -10.31 3.39 13.26
CA GLY A 94 -11.04 4.58 13.68
C GLY A 94 -10.14 5.70 14.26
N PRO A 95 -10.72 6.86 14.59
CA PRO A 95 -10.00 8.08 14.96
C PRO A 95 -9.20 7.98 16.26
N ASP A 96 -9.62 7.12 17.18
CA ASP A 96 -8.98 7.01 18.50
C ASP A 96 -7.83 5.99 18.53
N ASN A 97 -7.65 5.18 17.48
CA ASN A 97 -6.66 4.11 17.45
C ASN A 97 -5.79 4.08 16.19
N SER A 98 -6.20 4.72 15.10
CA SER A 98 -5.42 4.66 13.86
C SER A 98 -4.34 5.74 13.84
N LEU A 99 -3.12 5.32 13.47
CA LEU A 99 -1.92 6.15 13.54
C LEU A 99 -2.07 7.49 12.81
N ALA A 100 -2.75 7.52 11.65
CA ALA A 100 -2.94 8.75 10.90
C ALA A 100 -3.71 9.82 11.70
N TYR A 101 -4.78 9.43 12.39
CA TYR A 101 -5.57 10.34 13.22
C TYR A 101 -4.82 10.75 14.48
N LEU A 102 -4.13 9.82 15.12
CA LEU A 102 -3.32 10.10 16.31
C LEU A 102 -2.17 11.08 16.02
N LEU A 103 -1.54 10.97 14.85
CA LEU A 103 -0.51 11.93 14.41
C LEU A 103 -1.10 13.31 14.11
N ALA A 104 -2.25 13.37 13.43
CA ALA A 104 -2.94 14.64 13.20
C ALA A 104 -3.33 15.32 14.52
N ASP A 105 -3.84 14.54 15.49
CA ASP A 105 -4.18 15.01 16.84
C ASP A 105 -2.95 15.37 17.69
N ALA A 106 -1.78 14.85 17.35
CA ALA A 106 -0.50 15.25 17.92
C ALA A 106 0.12 16.48 17.22
N GLY A 107 -0.53 17.03 16.19
CA GLY A 107 -0.12 18.27 15.54
C GLY A 107 0.77 18.10 14.30
N TYR A 108 0.82 16.91 13.72
CA TYR A 108 1.54 16.65 12.47
C TYR A 108 0.68 16.92 11.22
N ASP A 109 1.35 17.16 10.10
CA ASP A 109 0.75 17.15 8.76
C ASP A 109 0.90 15.74 8.17
N VAL A 110 -0.19 14.98 8.05
CA VAL A 110 -0.13 13.54 7.76
C VAL A 110 -0.41 13.27 6.29
N TRP A 111 0.51 12.58 5.63
CA TRP A 111 0.42 12.17 4.24
C TRP A 111 0.36 10.64 4.15
N LEU A 112 -0.59 10.12 3.37
CA LEU A 112 -0.83 8.69 3.17
C LEU A 112 -0.44 8.33 1.73
N GLY A 113 0.67 7.61 1.59
CA GLY A 113 1.20 7.19 0.31
C GLY A 113 0.46 5.97 -0.26
N ASN A 114 0.34 5.91 -1.59
CA ASN A 114 -0.18 4.75 -2.31
C ASN A 114 0.79 4.36 -3.43
N ALA A 115 1.36 3.17 -3.33
CA ALA A 115 2.28 2.65 -4.34
C ALA A 115 1.56 2.35 -5.65
N ARG A 116 2.29 2.48 -6.77
CA ARG A 116 1.83 2.10 -8.11
C ARG A 116 1.16 0.72 -8.13
N GLY A 117 0.06 0.60 -8.87
CA GLY A 117 -0.72 -0.63 -9.04
C GLY A 117 -1.77 -0.93 -7.97
N ASN A 118 -1.68 -0.32 -6.78
CA ASN A 118 -2.75 -0.44 -5.77
C ASN A 118 -4.03 0.30 -6.22
N ILE A 119 -5.17 0.08 -5.55
CA ILE A 119 -6.49 0.62 -5.98
C ILE A 119 -6.56 2.14 -6.21
N TYR A 120 -5.66 2.93 -5.60
CA TYR A 120 -5.63 4.39 -5.72
C TYR A 120 -4.60 4.91 -6.74
N SER A 121 -3.70 4.06 -7.24
CA SER A 121 -2.58 4.44 -8.11
C SER A 121 -2.47 3.51 -9.32
N ARG A 122 -3.56 3.36 -10.09
CA ARG A 122 -3.67 2.46 -11.27
C ARG A 122 -3.69 3.18 -12.62
N GLU A 123 -3.05 4.33 -12.68
CA GLU A 123 -3.00 5.16 -13.89
C GLU A 123 -1.55 5.40 -14.30
N ASN A 124 -1.31 5.46 -15.60
CA ASN A 124 0.00 5.80 -16.16
C ASN A 124 -0.22 6.59 -17.47
N ASN A 125 0.54 7.68 -17.65
CA ASN A 125 0.39 8.61 -18.76
C ASN A 125 0.93 8.07 -20.10
N LEU A 126 1.74 7.01 -20.06
CA LEU A 126 2.45 6.43 -21.20
C LEU A 126 1.99 5.01 -21.53
N ILE A 127 1.51 4.26 -20.53
CA ILE A 127 1.24 2.83 -20.61
C ILE A 127 -0.21 2.56 -20.17
N SER A 128 -0.97 1.85 -21.00
CA SER A 128 -2.32 1.41 -20.63
C SER A 128 -2.29 0.38 -19.50
N LEU A 129 -3.23 0.47 -18.55
CA LEU A 129 -3.46 -0.52 -17.48
C LEU A 129 -3.62 -1.97 -17.98
N ASN A 130 -4.11 -2.15 -19.21
CA ASN A 130 -4.31 -3.46 -19.83
C ASN A 130 -3.01 -4.03 -20.46
N SER A 131 -1.92 -3.26 -20.47
CA SER A 131 -0.63 -3.71 -20.99
C SER A 131 0.16 -4.45 -19.92
N HIS A 132 0.78 -5.57 -20.27
CA HIS A 132 1.76 -6.26 -19.42
C HIS A 132 2.87 -5.33 -18.91
N LYS A 133 3.28 -4.35 -19.73
CA LYS A 133 4.29 -3.35 -19.34
C LYS A 133 3.87 -2.47 -18.16
N PHE A 134 2.57 -2.31 -17.91
CA PHE A 134 2.07 -1.57 -16.75
C PHE A 134 2.39 -2.32 -15.44
N TRP A 135 2.51 -3.65 -15.51
CA TRP A 135 2.76 -4.51 -14.36
C TRP A 135 4.24 -4.92 -14.26
N HIS A 136 5.10 -4.31 -15.07
CA HIS A 136 6.55 -4.56 -15.07
C HIS A 136 7.24 -3.66 -14.04
N PHE A 137 6.97 -3.91 -12.77
CA PHE A 137 7.64 -3.28 -11.64
C PHE A 137 7.62 -4.22 -10.44
N ASP A 138 8.52 -3.98 -9.49
CA ASP A 138 8.42 -4.57 -8.15
C ASP A 138 8.64 -3.51 -7.05
N TRP A 139 9.01 -3.94 -5.86
CA TRP A 139 9.29 -3.04 -4.74
C TRP A 139 10.52 -2.15 -5.00
N HIS A 140 11.37 -2.49 -5.97
CA HIS A 140 12.52 -1.69 -6.38
C HIS A 140 12.06 -0.36 -6.96
N GLU A 141 11.22 -0.33 -7.99
CA GLU A 141 10.71 0.92 -8.57
C GLU A 141 9.87 1.72 -7.56
N ILE A 142 9.14 1.04 -6.66
CA ILE A 142 8.44 1.74 -5.57
C ILE A 142 9.46 2.49 -4.70
N GLY A 143 10.57 1.85 -4.32
CA GLY A 143 11.62 2.48 -3.50
C GLY A 143 12.44 3.54 -4.24
N THR A 144 12.80 3.32 -5.50
CA THR A 144 13.70 4.21 -6.25
C THR A 144 12.98 5.33 -7.00
N ILE A 145 11.67 5.21 -7.21
CA ILE A 145 10.87 6.17 -7.99
C ILE A 145 9.68 6.71 -7.19
N ASP A 146 8.78 5.84 -6.71
CA ASP A 146 7.53 6.29 -6.07
C ASP A 146 7.80 7.09 -4.79
N ILE A 147 8.56 6.51 -3.85
CA ILE A 147 8.85 7.17 -2.57
C ILE A 147 9.58 8.51 -2.77
N PRO A 148 10.65 8.59 -3.60
CA PRO A 148 11.25 9.85 -4.01
C PRO A 148 10.26 10.90 -4.53
N ALA A 149 9.41 10.52 -5.50
CA ALA A 149 8.43 11.44 -6.08
C ALA A 149 7.42 11.96 -5.05
N MET A 150 6.98 11.08 -4.12
CA MET A 150 6.11 11.48 -3.02
C MET A 150 6.81 12.45 -2.07
N ILE A 151 8.06 12.16 -1.68
CA ILE A 151 8.84 13.02 -0.76
C ILE A 151 9.04 14.40 -1.37
N ASP A 152 9.50 14.47 -2.62
CA ASP A 152 9.76 15.74 -3.31
C ASP A 152 8.49 16.58 -3.39
N TYR A 153 7.38 15.96 -3.77
CA TYR A 153 6.08 16.63 -3.82
C TYR A 153 5.64 17.17 -2.45
N ILE A 154 5.82 16.39 -1.37
CA ILE A 154 5.45 16.80 -0.02
C ILE A 154 6.32 17.97 0.44
N LEU A 155 7.63 17.92 0.22
CA LEU A 155 8.56 18.98 0.63
C LEU A 155 8.31 20.27 -0.15
N ASP A 156 8.05 20.18 -1.46
CA ASP A 156 7.66 21.34 -2.28
C ASP A 156 6.33 21.95 -1.82
N THR A 157 5.32 21.10 -1.58
CA THR A 157 3.99 21.54 -1.15
C THR A 157 4.00 22.18 0.23
N THR A 158 4.80 21.65 1.16
CA THR A 158 4.81 22.09 2.56
C THR A 158 5.87 23.15 2.86
N GLY A 159 6.89 23.30 2.00
CA GLY A 159 8.04 24.18 2.21
C GLY A 159 9.02 23.68 3.29
N TYR A 160 8.85 22.46 3.81
CA TYR A 160 9.79 21.85 4.75
C TYR A 160 11.00 21.28 4.01
N SER A 161 12.15 21.26 4.67
CA SER A 161 13.36 20.62 4.13
C SER A 161 13.46 19.12 4.43
N GLN A 162 12.70 18.65 5.42
CA GLN A 162 12.70 17.25 5.85
C GLN A 162 11.31 16.82 6.33
N LEU A 163 11.02 15.53 6.20
CA LEU A 163 9.79 14.90 6.71
C LEU A 163 10.09 13.67 7.58
N HIS A 164 9.13 13.26 8.40
CA HIS A 164 9.18 11.96 9.05
C HIS A 164 8.61 10.89 8.13
N TYR A 165 9.20 9.70 8.12
CA TYR A 165 8.70 8.56 7.37
C TYR A 165 8.26 7.45 8.32
N ALA A 166 7.10 6.83 8.08
CA ALA A 166 6.74 5.57 8.72
C ALA A 166 6.25 4.56 7.70
N GLY A 167 6.87 3.37 7.69
CA GLY A 167 6.53 2.29 6.78
C GLY A 167 6.06 1.05 7.55
N HIS A 168 5.11 0.32 6.99
CA HIS A 168 4.72 -1.01 7.49
C HIS A 168 5.07 -2.11 6.48
N SER A 169 5.69 -3.21 6.94
CA SER A 169 6.01 -4.37 6.11
C SER A 169 6.79 -3.96 4.84
N GLN A 170 6.29 -4.16 3.63
CA GLN A 170 6.94 -3.70 2.39
C GLN A 170 7.20 -2.18 2.36
N GLY A 171 6.40 -1.36 3.06
CA GLY A 171 6.68 0.06 3.25
C GLY A 171 8.05 0.31 3.92
N THR A 172 8.51 -0.63 4.75
CA THR A 172 9.88 -0.57 5.30
C THR A 172 10.94 -0.98 4.27
N THR A 173 10.64 -1.96 3.42
CA THR A 173 11.54 -2.43 2.36
C THR A 173 11.84 -1.31 1.38
N VAL A 174 10.79 -0.65 0.86
CA VAL A 174 10.94 0.42 -0.14
C VAL A 174 11.67 1.64 0.43
N TYR A 175 11.51 1.91 1.73
CA TYR A 175 12.30 2.93 2.43
C TYR A 175 13.79 2.58 2.48
N LEU A 176 14.12 1.34 2.83
CA LEU A 176 15.52 0.88 2.89
C LEU A 176 16.17 0.90 1.49
N VAL A 177 15.43 0.47 0.46
CA VAL A 177 15.86 0.53 -0.95
C VAL A 177 16.11 1.97 -1.38
N MET A 178 15.18 2.89 -1.09
CA MET A 178 15.37 4.31 -1.38
C MET A 178 16.67 4.83 -0.76
N LEU A 179 16.90 4.57 0.54
CA LEU A 179 18.09 5.10 1.22
C LEU A 179 19.41 4.47 0.75
N SER A 180 19.39 3.25 0.21
CA SER A 180 20.57 2.58 -0.33
C SER A 180 20.87 3.00 -1.77
N GLU A 181 19.85 3.01 -2.63
CA GLU A 181 20.00 3.27 -4.06
C GLU A 181 20.01 4.77 -4.40
N ARG A 182 19.40 5.59 -3.54
CA ARG A 182 19.31 7.05 -3.68
C ARG A 182 19.75 7.77 -2.40
N PRO A 183 21.02 7.65 -2.02
CA PRO A 183 21.52 8.11 -0.73
C PRO A 183 21.32 9.61 -0.48
N GLU A 184 21.14 10.43 -1.52
CA GLU A 184 20.78 11.84 -1.39
C GLU A 184 19.48 12.06 -0.59
N TYR A 185 18.52 11.12 -0.64
CA TYR A 185 17.27 11.21 0.12
C TYR A 185 17.46 11.05 1.63
N ASN A 186 18.61 10.55 2.10
CA ASN A 186 18.92 10.55 3.55
C ASN A 186 18.86 11.98 4.13
N ALA A 187 19.20 13.01 3.34
CA ALA A 187 19.15 14.40 3.78
C ALA A 187 17.71 14.91 4.01
N PHE A 188 16.72 14.30 3.35
CA PHE A 188 15.31 14.70 3.39
C PHE A 188 14.49 13.98 4.47
N ILE A 189 15.08 12.97 5.12
CA ILE A 189 14.41 12.21 6.18
C ILE A 189 14.84 12.71 7.56
N LYS A 190 13.87 13.23 8.33
CA LYS A 190 14.07 13.65 9.71
C LYS A 190 14.14 12.47 10.67
N SER A 191 13.28 11.47 10.47
CA SER A 191 13.36 10.16 11.14
C SER A 191 12.58 9.11 10.36
N GLY A 192 13.07 7.87 10.33
CA GLY A 192 12.36 6.70 9.78
C GLY A 192 11.83 5.78 10.87
N HIS A 193 10.56 5.40 10.78
CA HIS A 193 9.87 4.49 11.69
C HIS A 193 9.48 3.22 10.94
N LEU A 194 10.11 2.10 11.27
CA LEU A 194 9.98 0.85 10.50
C LEU A 194 9.15 -0.16 11.30
N VAL A 195 7.88 -0.33 10.93
CA VAL A 195 6.95 -1.23 11.62
C VAL A 195 6.90 -2.58 10.90
N ALA A 196 7.22 -3.66 11.61
CA ALA A 196 7.43 -5.00 11.03
C ALA A 196 8.42 -4.98 9.85
N PRO A 197 9.69 -4.58 10.08
CA PRO A 197 10.66 -4.35 9.03
C PRO A 197 11.00 -5.62 8.24
N CYS A 198 11.15 -5.48 6.94
CA CYS A 198 11.49 -6.57 6.02
C CYS A 198 12.65 -6.17 5.09
N ALA A 199 13.88 -6.31 5.58
CA ALA A 199 15.10 -6.13 4.77
C ALA A 199 15.53 -7.44 4.11
N TYR A 200 15.61 -8.50 4.92
CA TYR A 200 15.86 -9.87 4.48
C TYR A 200 14.70 -10.76 4.92
N PHE A 201 14.36 -11.74 4.09
CA PHE A 201 13.18 -12.57 4.31
C PHE A 201 13.47 -14.08 4.37
N GLU A 202 14.73 -14.46 4.54
CA GLU A 202 15.20 -15.86 4.49
C GLU A 202 14.58 -16.74 5.60
N HIS A 203 14.34 -16.18 6.79
CA HIS A 203 13.86 -16.92 7.96
C HIS A 203 12.37 -16.74 8.26
N GLY A 204 11.57 -16.30 7.28
CA GLY A 204 10.12 -16.16 7.43
C GLY A 204 9.45 -17.47 7.84
N THR A 205 8.83 -17.51 9.04
CA THR A 205 8.29 -18.77 9.59
C THR A 205 6.83 -19.03 9.24
N SER A 206 6.09 -18.02 8.78
CA SER A 206 4.66 -18.12 8.42
C SER A 206 4.45 -19.18 7.33
N PHE A 207 3.38 -19.95 7.46
CA PHE A 207 3.02 -21.01 6.53
C PHE A 207 2.88 -20.49 5.08
N VAL A 208 2.28 -19.30 4.92
CA VAL A 208 2.10 -18.66 3.62
C VAL A 208 3.46 -18.39 2.97
N PHE A 209 4.42 -17.82 3.72
CA PHE A 209 5.73 -17.49 3.18
C PHE A 209 6.61 -18.71 2.92
N LYS A 210 6.55 -19.74 3.76
CA LYS A 210 7.23 -21.02 3.51
C LYS A 210 6.72 -21.70 2.24
N THR A 211 5.41 -21.66 2.03
CA THR A 211 4.77 -22.27 0.86
C THR A 211 5.08 -21.46 -0.41
N LEU A 212 4.83 -20.14 -0.37
CA LEU A 212 5.03 -19.26 -1.53
C LEU A 212 6.51 -19.05 -1.87
N GLY A 213 7.41 -19.04 -0.88
CA GLY A 213 8.85 -18.88 -1.10
C GLY A 213 9.42 -19.95 -2.02
N SER A 214 8.95 -21.18 -1.93
CA SER A 214 9.36 -22.26 -2.84
C SER A 214 8.85 -22.10 -4.28
N LEU A 215 7.77 -21.34 -4.47
CA LEU A 215 7.14 -21.11 -5.77
C LEU A 215 7.75 -19.87 -6.44
N VAL A 216 7.75 -18.74 -5.73
CA VAL A 216 8.09 -17.40 -6.28
C VAL A 216 9.39 -16.81 -5.73
N GLY A 217 10.06 -17.47 -4.78
CA GLY A 217 11.26 -16.94 -4.14
C GLY A 217 12.58 -17.18 -4.90
N THR A 218 12.56 -17.94 -6.01
CA THR A 218 13.76 -18.22 -6.81
C THR A 218 13.76 -17.37 -8.09
N PRO A 219 14.72 -16.44 -8.28
CA PRO A 219 14.84 -15.67 -9.51
C PRO A 219 14.89 -16.59 -10.76
N GLY A 220 14.09 -16.25 -11.77
CA GLY A 220 13.99 -17.05 -13.00
C GLY A 220 13.23 -18.38 -12.88
N GLY A 221 12.64 -18.70 -11.72
CA GLY A 221 11.78 -19.86 -11.54
C GLY A 221 10.51 -19.79 -12.41
N ILE A 222 9.93 -20.96 -12.72
CA ILE A 222 8.77 -21.05 -13.64
C ILE A 222 7.56 -20.23 -13.19
N TRP A 223 7.28 -20.17 -11.88
CA TRP A 223 6.18 -19.36 -11.37
C TRP A 223 6.45 -17.86 -11.48
N ASN A 224 7.71 -17.44 -11.30
CA ASN A 224 8.09 -16.06 -11.55
C ASN A 224 7.90 -15.70 -13.02
N GLN A 225 8.27 -16.58 -13.95
CA GLN A 225 8.03 -16.36 -15.38
C GLN A 225 6.54 -16.36 -15.76
N LEU A 226 5.70 -17.09 -15.04
CA LEU A 226 4.25 -17.12 -15.28
C LEU A 226 3.52 -15.91 -14.71
N LEU A 227 4.04 -15.33 -13.62
CA LEU A 227 3.40 -14.24 -12.87
C LEU A 227 4.02 -12.86 -13.16
N VAL A 228 5.20 -12.81 -13.79
CA VAL A 228 5.83 -11.56 -14.22
C VAL A 228 4.88 -10.78 -15.12
N ASP A 229 4.87 -9.46 -14.99
CA ASP A 229 4.06 -8.56 -15.81
C ASP A 229 2.55 -8.82 -15.73
N THR A 230 2.09 -9.31 -14.57
CA THR A 230 0.67 -9.53 -14.28
C THR A 230 0.25 -8.95 -12.94
N GLU A 231 -1.02 -8.58 -12.83
CA GLU A 231 -1.65 -8.30 -11.55
C GLU A 231 -1.85 -9.61 -10.78
N LEU A 232 -1.13 -9.79 -9.67
CA LEU A 232 -1.15 -11.05 -8.91
C LEU A 232 -2.50 -11.35 -8.24
N ILE A 233 -3.17 -10.31 -7.73
CA ILE A 233 -4.49 -10.42 -7.10
C ILE A 233 -5.44 -9.52 -7.90
N PRO A 234 -6.15 -10.06 -8.90
CA PRO A 234 -6.95 -9.24 -9.79
C PRO A 234 -8.13 -8.61 -9.07
N HIS A 235 -8.27 -7.29 -9.22
CA HIS A 235 -9.38 -6.55 -8.65
C HIS A 235 -10.70 -6.83 -9.40
N ASN A 236 -11.42 -7.87 -8.99
CA ASN A 236 -12.74 -8.19 -9.53
C ASN A 236 -13.71 -8.66 -8.43
N ASN A 237 -15.01 -8.59 -8.74
CA ASN A 237 -16.08 -8.91 -7.78
C ASN A 237 -15.97 -10.32 -7.20
N LEU A 238 -15.44 -11.28 -7.96
CA LEU A 238 -15.31 -12.66 -7.51
C LEU A 238 -14.20 -12.81 -6.47
N VAL A 239 -13.01 -12.24 -6.74
CA VAL A 239 -11.89 -12.23 -5.78
C VAL A 239 -12.26 -11.42 -4.53
N ASN A 240 -12.83 -10.23 -4.70
CA ASN A 240 -13.24 -9.38 -3.57
C ASN A 240 -14.27 -10.08 -2.68
N ARG A 241 -15.24 -10.80 -3.26
CA ARG A 241 -16.20 -11.61 -2.50
C ARG A 241 -15.53 -12.74 -1.72
N VAL A 242 -14.57 -13.44 -2.31
CA VAL A 242 -13.84 -14.52 -1.61
C VAL A 242 -13.07 -13.94 -0.42
N VAL A 243 -12.40 -12.80 -0.61
CA VAL A 243 -11.66 -12.10 0.46
C VAL A 243 -12.60 -11.61 1.56
N ASP A 244 -13.69 -10.90 1.22
CA ASP A 244 -14.67 -10.39 2.19
C ASP A 244 -15.24 -11.52 3.05
N ASN A 245 -15.53 -12.68 2.46
CA ASN A 245 -16.08 -13.83 3.20
C ASN A 245 -15.04 -14.60 4.02
N SER A 246 -13.76 -14.59 3.62
CA SER A 246 -12.71 -15.24 4.41
C SER A 246 -12.56 -14.62 5.81
N CYS A 247 -12.83 -13.32 5.95
CA CYS A 247 -12.85 -12.61 7.23
C CYS A 247 -14.07 -12.97 8.10
N HIS A 248 -15.18 -13.41 7.50
CA HIS A 248 -16.40 -13.81 8.22
C HIS A 248 -16.35 -15.27 8.70
N MET A 249 -15.47 -16.10 8.13
CA MET A 249 -15.35 -17.52 8.50
C MET A 249 -14.49 -17.78 9.75
N GLY A 250 -13.93 -16.74 10.38
CA GLY A 250 -13.16 -16.85 11.64
C GLY A 250 -13.99 -16.73 12.93
N GLY A 251 -15.32 -16.60 12.82
CA GLY A 251 -16.23 -16.35 13.94
C GLY A 251 -17.12 -17.55 14.32
N ALA A 252 -16.59 -18.77 14.29
CA ALA A 252 -17.26 -19.97 14.81
C ALA A 252 -16.35 -20.74 15.76
#